data_AF-A0A7Y5QEL9-F1
#
_entry.id   AF-A0A7Y5QEL9-F1
#
_cell.length_a   1.000
_cell.length_b   1.000
_cell.length_c   1.000
_cell.angle_alpha   90.00
_cell.angle_beta   90.00
_cell.angle_gamma   90.00
#
_symmetry.space_group_name_H-M   'P 1'
#
loop_
_entity.id
_entity.type
_entity.pdbx_description
1 polymer ?
#
loop_
_entity_poly.entity_id
_entity_poly.type
_entity_poly.pdbx_seq_one_letter_code
_entity_poly.pdbx_strand_id
1 'polypeptide(L)'
;MSKLNTDIRDAIENLYHDRARELIREALKDANAETYFLASQVALDDDQRKSFLQKSLDLDPFYAPAYKAMQAFKPKDAIQVAAPAAPVVSMPAPVAAAAPAPVVATPAPAPVQVASPPPPQTLIAKIGHSTTLYQYPWPKAPVRSNISSNTVCIPLARTESGRWINVLYMGTTGHEVLGWIEAHDLSEVKFGNNGVSLYDLPITQFEYNSKQDIVELSKKVQNAFGWAYLLSMLIIFAAFYGLVAGATYRYNTPSEISEAMTARYIGFGLAGVLLLLTINAARNASIKITSNLGGSAMNWAQRLNSIRRGKQSATENVMEDQARIAAMQIGGSLANTYLSKKMTSKSDVTIRYR
;
A
#
# COMPACT_ATOMS: atom_id res chain seq x y z
N MET A 1 32.45 -7.66 31.26
CA MET A 1 31.28 -7.41 30.39
C MET A 1 30.04 -7.83 31.14
N SER A 2 28.97 -7.03 31.11
CA SER A 2 27.71 -7.40 31.77
C SER A 2 27.11 -8.62 31.06
N LYS A 3 26.54 -9.55 31.82
CA LYS A 3 25.82 -10.72 31.28
C LYS A 3 24.77 -10.30 30.23
N LEU A 4 24.13 -9.15 30.46
CA LEU A 4 23.17 -8.52 29.55
C LEU A 4 23.75 -8.23 28.16
N ASN A 5 24.99 -7.74 28.03
CA ASN A 5 25.58 -7.47 26.72
C ASN A 5 25.80 -8.76 25.91
N THR A 6 26.11 -9.87 26.59
CA THR A 6 26.19 -11.20 25.97
C THR A 6 24.81 -11.65 25.49
N ASP A 7 23.79 -11.57 26.34
CA ASP A 7 22.42 -11.98 25.98
C ASP A 7 21.85 -11.14 24.81
N ILE A 8 22.17 -9.84 24.74
CA ILE A 8 21.80 -8.97 23.63
C ILE A 8 22.49 -9.41 22.33
N ARG A 9 23.79 -9.73 22.38
CA ARG A 9 24.54 -10.19 21.21
C ARG A 9 23.96 -11.50 20.67
N ASP A 10 23.71 -12.46 21.57
CA ASP A 10 23.10 -13.75 21.20
C ASP A 10 21.72 -13.54 20.55
N ALA A 11 20.90 -12.61 21.07
CA ALA A 11 19.61 -12.29 20.47
C ALA A 11 19.73 -11.67 19.07
N ILE A 12 20.74 -10.81 18.84
CA ILE A 12 21.00 -10.20 17.52
C ILE A 12 21.49 -11.26 16.52
N GLU A 13 22.41 -12.13 16.93
CA GLU A 13 22.97 -13.20 16.09
C GLU A 13 21.89 -14.21 15.66
N ASN A 14 20.89 -14.46 16.52
CA ASN A 14 19.75 -15.33 16.22
C ASN A 14 18.56 -14.58 15.56
N LEU A 15 18.74 -13.33 15.12
CA LEU A 15 17.72 -12.49 14.46
C LEU A 15 16.46 -12.22 15.31
N TYR A 16 16.57 -12.30 16.64
CA TYR A 16 15.48 -12.01 17.58
C TYR A 16 15.46 -10.52 17.96
N HIS A 17 15.19 -9.65 16.97
CA HIS A 17 15.27 -8.19 17.15
C HIS A 17 14.37 -7.62 18.25
N ASP A 18 13.16 -8.15 18.44
CA ASP A 18 12.25 -7.70 19.50
C ASP A 18 12.79 -8.03 20.89
N ARG A 19 13.33 -9.25 21.06
CA ARG A 19 13.95 -9.66 22.31
C ARG A 19 15.19 -8.85 22.62
N ALA A 20 16.03 -8.60 21.61
CA ALA A 20 17.20 -7.74 21.75
C ALA A 20 16.81 -6.33 22.22
N ARG A 21 15.73 -5.75 21.66
CA ARG A 21 15.22 -4.43 22.08
C ARG A 21 14.72 -4.41 23.53
N GLU A 22 14.04 -5.46 24.00
CA GLU A 22 13.65 -5.57 25.41
C GLU A 22 14.86 -5.60 26.33
N LEU A 23 15.86 -6.44 26.02
CA LEU A 23 17.09 -6.55 26.80
C LEU A 23 17.89 -5.24 26.79
N ILE A 24 17.91 -4.53 25.66
CA ILE A 24 18.53 -3.20 25.56
C ILE A 24 17.82 -2.19 26.46
N ARG A 25 16.49 -2.19 26.56
CA ARG A 25 15.78 -1.26 27.48
C ARG A 25 16.17 -1.48 28.94
N GLU A 26 16.45 -2.72 29.33
CA GLU A 26 16.94 -3.03 30.67
C GLU A 26 18.40 -2.62 30.85
N ALA A 27 19.26 -2.96 29.88
CA ALA A 27 20.68 -2.61 29.89
C ALA A 27 20.95 -1.10 29.81
N LEU A 28 20.03 -0.32 29.24
CA LEU A 28 20.17 1.13 29.11
C LEU A 28 20.16 1.88 30.46
N LYS A 29 19.75 1.23 31.56
CA LYS A 29 19.79 1.83 32.91
C LYS A 29 21.23 2.03 33.40
N ASP A 30 22.12 1.10 33.06
CA ASP A 30 23.55 1.10 33.40
C ASP A 30 24.40 0.94 32.13
N ALA A 31 24.08 1.76 31.12
CA ALA A 31 24.62 1.62 29.77
C ALA A 31 26.13 1.92 29.70
N ASN A 32 26.88 1.08 29.00
CA ASN A 32 28.24 1.38 28.57
C ASN A 32 28.29 1.63 27.05
N ALA A 33 29.47 1.98 26.52
CA ALA A 33 29.66 2.25 25.09
C ALA A 33 29.24 1.05 24.21
N GLU A 34 29.52 -0.18 24.65
CA GLU A 34 29.13 -1.41 23.95
C GLU A 34 27.60 -1.58 23.91
N THR A 35 26.87 -1.29 24.99
CA THR A 35 25.40 -1.35 25.03
C THR A 35 24.77 -0.41 23.99
N TYR A 36 25.28 0.84 23.88
CA TYR A 36 24.80 1.77 22.86
C TYR A 36 25.15 1.34 21.44
N PHE A 37 26.31 0.72 21.24
CA PHE A 37 26.64 0.14 19.94
C PHE A 37 25.70 -1.01 19.56
N LEU A 38 25.37 -1.92 20.49
CA LEU A 38 24.40 -2.98 20.25
C LEU A 38 23.00 -2.42 19.98
N ALA A 39 22.59 -1.36 20.68
CA ALA A 39 21.34 -0.65 20.42
C ALA A 39 21.27 -0.09 18.99
N SER A 40 22.40 0.38 18.44
CA SER A 40 22.47 0.86 17.06
C SER A 40 22.21 -0.24 16.02
N GLN A 41 22.49 -1.51 16.34
CA GLN A 41 22.28 -2.63 15.41
C GLN A 41 20.81 -3.03 15.29
N VAL A 42 19.98 -2.68 16.27
CA VAL A 42 18.54 -3.01 16.28
C VAL A 42 17.63 -1.78 16.21
N ALA A 43 18.21 -0.62 15.87
CA ALA A 43 17.49 0.62 15.66
C ALA A 43 16.41 0.48 14.57
N LEU A 44 15.33 1.25 14.68
CA LEU A 44 14.20 1.23 13.73
C LEU A 44 14.45 2.08 12.49
N ASP A 45 15.24 3.13 12.64
CA ASP A 45 15.54 4.09 11.59
C ASP A 45 17.01 4.53 11.69
N ASP A 46 17.49 5.16 10.61
CA ASP A 46 18.88 5.60 10.47
C ASP A 46 19.23 6.74 11.44
N ASP A 47 18.27 7.59 11.79
CA ASP A 47 18.48 8.70 12.73
C ASP A 47 18.71 8.19 14.16
N GLN A 48 17.91 7.21 14.60
CA GLN A 48 18.06 6.52 15.86
C GLN A 48 19.37 5.74 15.90
N ARG A 49 19.70 5.04 14.81
CA ARG A 49 20.97 4.33 14.69
C ARG A 49 22.16 5.27 14.86
N LYS A 50 22.15 6.42 14.18
CA LYS A 50 23.17 7.47 14.29
C LYS A 50 23.26 8.06 15.70
N SER A 51 22.11 8.32 16.34
CA SER A 51 22.04 8.82 17.72
C SER A 51 22.67 7.85 18.71
N PHE A 52 22.41 6.54 18.58
CA PHE A 52 23.04 5.53 19.43
C PHE A 52 24.54 5.37 19.17
N LEU A 53 24.99 5.41 17.92
CA LEU A 53 26.41 5.41 17.59
C LEU A 53 27.14 6.62 18.17
N GLN A 54 26.53 7.81 18.12
CA GLN A 54 27.11 9.02 18.71
C GLN A 54 27.25 8.87 20.22
N LYS A 55 26.19 8.43 20.92
CA LYS A 55 26.25 8.18 22.37
C LYS A 55 27.29 7.13 22.78
N SER A 56 27.49 6.12 21.95
CA SER A 56 28.55 5.12 22.16
C SER A 56 29.94 5.77 22.16
N LEU A 57 30.20 6.64 21.18
CA LEU A 57 31.46 7.39 21.06
C LEU A 57 31.63 8.49 22.11
N ASP A 58 30.54 9.09 22.58
CA ASP A 58 30.58 10.08 23.66
C ASP A 58 31.01 9.45 25.00
N LEU A 59 30.65 8.19 25.24
CA LEU A 59 31.07 7.42 26.42
C LEU A 59 32.49 6.86 26.30
N ASP A 60 32.84 6.33 25.12
CA ASP A 60 34.19 5.83 24.82
C ASP A 60 34.61 6.30 23.42
N PRO A 61 35.39 7.40 23.32
CA PRO A 61 35.86 7.94 22.05
C PRO A 61 36.71 6.97 21.23
N PHE A 62 37.27 5.93 21.85
CA PHE A 62 38.15 4.96 21.21
C PHE A 62 37.44 3.62 20.92
N TYR A 63 36.12 3.54 21.07
CA TYR A 63 35.35 2.34 20.78
C TYR A 63 35.29 2.06 19.26
N ALA A 64 36.29 1.31 18.78
CA ALA A 64 36.53 1.04 17.36
C ALA A 64 35.30 0.55 16.56
N PRO A 65 34.42 -0.32 17.09
CA PRO A 65 33.23 -0.76 16.34
C PRO A 65 32.27 0.39 16.01
N ALA A 66 31.99 1.29 16.96
CA ALA A 66 31.10 2.42 16.74
C ALA A 66 31.70 3.43 15.75
N TYR A 67 33.02 3.67 15.85
CA TYR A 67 33.71 4.56 14.93
C TYR A 67 33.64 4.08 13.47
N LYS A 68 33.89 2.78 13.24
CA LYS A 68 33.75 2.15 11.91
C LYS A 68 32.32 2.26 11.37
N ALA A 69 31.33 1.98 12.21
CA ALA A 69 29.92 2.09 11.82
C ALA A 69 29.51 3.53 11.49
N MET A 70 30.01 4.51 12.24
CA MET A 70 29.75 5.94 11.98
C MET A 70 30.39 6.41 10.67
N GLN A 71 31.58 5.91 10.31
CA GLN A 71 32.18 6.22 9.01
C GLN A 71 31.38 5.66 7.84
N ALA A 72 30.76 4.49 8.00
CA ALA A 72 29.89 3.90 6.98
C ALA A 72 28.61 4.72 6.73
N PHE A 73 28.19 5.53 7.71
CA PHE A 73 27.06 6.46 7.58
C PHE A 73 27.36 7.73 6.81
N LYS A 74 28.64 8.02 6.52
CA LYS A 74 28.95 9.18 5.68
C LYS A 74 28.30 8.95 4.32
N PRO A 75 27.34 9.81 3.90
CA PRO A 75 26.65 9.62 2.63
C PRO A 75 27.70 9.57 1.54
N LYS A 76 27.78 8.42 0.88
CA LYS A 76 28.68 8.21 -0.27
C LYS A 76 28.32 9.14 -1.43
N ASP A 77 27.15 9.77 -1.36
CA ASP A 77 26.55 10.69 -2.32
C ASP A 77 26.62 12.16 -1.89
N ALA A 78 27.64 12.57 -1.12
CA ALA A 78 28.19 13.90 -1.36
C ALA A 78 28.83 13.91 -2.76
N ILE A 79 27.98 13.79 -3.80
CA ILE A 79 28.27 14.15 -5.17
C ILE A 79 28.81 15.57 -5.02
N GLN A 80 30.13 15.70 -5.20
CA GLN A 80 30.73 16.97 -5.56
C GLN A 80 29.93 17.45 -6.76
N VAL A 81 28.97 18.34 -6.51
CA VAL A 81 28.38 19.15 -7.55
C VAL A 81 29.56 19.96 -8.06
N ALA A 82 30.18 19.46 -9.13
CA ALA A 82 31.22 20.17 -9.84
C ALA A 82 30.67 21.56 -10.10
N ALA A 83 31.40 22.56 -9.61
CA ALA A 83 31.05 23.96 -9.81
C ALA A 83 30.68 24.15 -11.30
N PRO A 84 29.54 24.79 -11.61
CA PRO A 84 29.13 24.96 -12.99
C PRO A 84 30.24 25.68 -13.75
N ALA A 85 30.75 25.01 -14.80
CA ALA A 85 31.75 25.60 -15.68
C ALA A 85 31.20 26.93 -16.21
N ALA A 86 31.98 27.99 -16.05
CA ALA A 86 31.61 29.33 -16.49
C ALA A 86 31.18 29.30 -17.98
N PRO A 87 30.11 30.03 -18.37
CA PRO A 87 29.65 30.06 -19.75
C PRO A 87 30.74 30.63 -20.65
N VAL A 88 31.15 29.84 -21.64
CA VAL A 88 32.06 30.28 -22.70
C VAL A 88 31.31 31.31 -23.54
N VAL A 89 31.67 32.59 -23.36
CA VAL A 89 31.18 33.70 -24.18
C VAL A 89 31.84 33.59 -25.55
N SER A 90 31.14 32.97 -26.51
CA SER A 90 31.53 33.01 -27.92
C SER A 90 31.32 34.42 -28.46
N MET A 91 32.42 35.14 -28.68
CA MET A 91 32.41 36.39 -29.45
C MET A 91 31.98 36.11 -30.90
N PRO A 92 31.10 36.94 -31.49
CA PRO A 92 30.76 36.81 -32.91
C PRO A 92 31.91 37.33 -33.79
N ALA A 93 32.20 36.59 -34.86
CA ALA A 93 33.14 36.96 -35.91
C ALA A 93 32.63 38.20 -36.68
N PRO A 94 33.52 39.10 -37.13
CA PRO A 94 33.14 40.28 -37.89
C PRO A 94 32.73 39.88 -39.32
N VAL A 95 31.47 40.13 -39.66
CA VAL A 95 30.92 39.94 -41.01
C VAL A 95 31.35 41.13 -41.87
N ALA A 96 32.12 40.83 -42.92
CA ALA A 96 32.50 41.78 -43.96
C ALA A 96 31.26 42.22 -44.75
N ALA A 97 31.10 43.53 -44.91
CA ALA A 97 30.06 44.15 -45.72
C ALA A 97 30.27 43.84 -47.21
N ALA A 98 29.30 43.16 -47.83
CA ALA A 98 29.19 43.01 -49.27
C ALA A 98 27.81 43.48 -49.76
N ALA A 99 27.84 44.12 -50.92
CA ALA A 99 26.82 44.94 -51.58
C ALA A 99 25.42 44.30 -51.76
N PRO A 100 24.36 45.12 -51.94
CA PRO A 100 23.00 44.64 -52.11
C PRO A 100 22.76 44.06 -53.52
N ALA A 101 22.26 42.82 -53.57
CA ALA A 101 21.74 42.17 -54.76
C ALA A 101 20.23 41.89 -54.60
N PRO A 102 19.47 41.74 -55.70
CA PRO A 102 18.03 42.03 -55.74
C PRO A 102 17.16 40.95 -55.11
N VAL A 103 16.02 41.41 -54.60
CA VAL A 103 14.96 40.64 -53.93
C VAL A 103 14.41 39.55 -54.85
N VAL A 104 14.84 38.31 -54.63
CA VAL A 104 14.17 37.11 -55.16
C VAL A 104 13.21 36.59 -54.10
N ALA A 105 11.94 36.44 -54.47
CA ALA A 105 10.87 35.97 -53.61
C ALA A 105 11.21 34.60 -53.00
N THR A 106 11.34 34.56 -51.68
CA THR A 106 11.50 33.34 -50.88
C THR A 106 10.25 32.46 -50.97
N PRO A 107 10.36 31.17 -51.36
CA PRO A 107 9.25 30.24 -51.27
C PRO A 107 8.94 29.91 -49.80
N ALA A 108 7.66 29.65 -49.52
CA ALA A 108 7.14 29.37 -48.19
C ALA A 108 7.92 28.22 -47.50
N PRO A 109 8.27 28.35 -46.20
CA PRO A 109 9.02 27.34 -45.48
C PRO A 109 8.21 26.03 -45.40
N ALA A 110 8.86 24.93 -45.78
CA ALA A 110 8.30 23.59 -45.68
C ALA A 110 7.91 23.28 -44.21
N PRO A 111 6.79 22.56 -43.98
CA PRO A 111 6.35 22.23 -42.63
C PRO A 111 7.43 21.47 -41.87
N VAL A 112 7.82 22.01 -40.72
CA VAL A 112 8.78 21.38 -39.80
C VAL A 112 8.17 20.06 -39.34
N GLN A 113 8.72 18.94 -39.81
CA GLN A 113 8.35 17.63 -39.30
C GLN A 113 8.76 17.56 -37.82
N VAL A 114 7.77 17.64 -36.94
CA VAL A 114 7.96 17.40 -35.51
C VAL A 114 8.31 15.92 -35.36
N ALA A 115 9.58 15.64 -35.07
CA ALA A 115 10.04 14.29 -34.81
C ALA A 115 9.18 13.65 -33.71
N SER A 116 8.61 12.48 -34.01
CA SER A 116 7.82 11.73 -33.03
C SER A 116 8.64 11.54 -31.74
N PRO A 117 8.06 11.78 -30.56
CA PRO A 117 8.75 11.59 -29.30
C PRO A 117 9.27 10.14 -29.23
N PRO A 118 10.50 9.92 -28.74
CA PRO A 118 11.06 8.59 -28.62
C PRO A 118 10.12 7.72 -27.75
N PRO A 119 9.96 6.43 -28.08
CA PRO A 119 9.10 5.55 -27.31
C PRO A 119 9.55 5.50 -25.84
N PRO A 120 8.61 5.44 -24.88
CA PRO A 120 8.94 5.37 -23.47
C PRO A 120 9.84 4.16 -23.20
N GLN A 121 11.05 4.42 -22.73
CA GLN A 121 11.97 3.36 -22.35
C GLN A 121 11.40 2.65 -21.13
N THR A 122 11.12 1.36 -21.28
CA THR A 122 10.57 0.52 -20.22
C THR A 122 11.70 -0.36 -19.70
N LEU A 123 11.73 -0.58 -18.38
CA LEU A 123 12.68 -1.47 -17.75
C LEU A 123 12.27 -2.93 -18.03
N ILE A 124 13.18 -3.73 -18.59
CA ILE A 124 12.91 -5.09 -19.03
C ILE A 124 13.95 -6.03 -18.42
N ALA A 125 13.52 -7.18 -17.93
CA ALA A 125 14.39 -8.23 -17.44
C ALA A 125 13.99 -9.60 -18.02
N LYS A 126 14.95 -10.51 -18.09
CA LYS A 126 14.70 -11.89 -18.49
C LYS A 126 14.78 -12.81 -17.28
N ILE A 127 13.94 -13.82 -17.25
CA ILE A 127 14.01 -14.85 -16.22
C ILE A 127 15.09 -15.87 -16.60
N GLY A 128 16.12 -16.01 -15.76
CA GLY A 128 17.34 -16.77 -16.08
C GLY A 128 17.17 -18.29 -15.98
N HIS A 129 16.46 -18.78 -14.97
CA HIS A 129 16.20 -20.20 -14.76
C HIS A 129 14.69 -20.47 -14.74
N SER A 130 14.27 -21.72 -14.94
CA SER A 130 12.85 -22.06 -14.79
C SER A 130 12.46 -21.87 -13.33
N THR A 131 11.65 -20.85 -13.08
CA THR A 131 11.43 -20.34 -11.74
C THR A 131 9.97 -20.25 -11.44
N THR A 132 9.68 -20.33 -10.15
CA THR A 132 8.33 -20.21 -9.63
C THR A 132 7.99 -18.73 -9.53
N LEU A 133 7.09 -18.23 -10.38
CA LEU A 133 6.44 -16.95 -10.15
C LEU A 133 5.33 -17.16 -9.12
N TYR A 134 5.37 -16.34 -8.09
CA TYR A 134 4.31 -16.25 -7.09
C TYR A 134 3.32 -15.16 -7.53
N GLN A 135 2.07 -15.50 -7.82
CA GLN A 135 1.08 -14.53 -8.34
C GLN A 135 0.27 -13.82 -7.24
N TYR A 136 -0.16 -12.59 -7.50
CA TYR A 136 -1.17 -11.83 -6.72
C TYR A 136 -2.60 -12.12 -7.24
N PRO A 137 -3.68 -12.12 -6.40
CA PRO A 137 -3.74 -11.86 -4.97
C PRO A 137 -3.52 -13.11 -4.10
N TRP A 138 -2.69 -12.95 -3.08
CA TRP A 138 -2.41 -13.99 -2.10
C TRP A 138 -3.31 -13.86 -0.87
N PRO A 139 -4.31 -14.75 -0.71
CA PRO A 139 -4.48 -15.33 0.62
C PRO A 139 -4.84 -16.81 0.66
N LYS A 140 -5.07 -17.50 -0.47
CA LYS A 140 -5.62 -18.88 -0.44
C LYS A 140 -4.70 -19.99 -0.94
N ALA A 141 -3.74 -19.70 -1.81
CA ALA A 141 -2.58 -20.55 -2.11
C ALA A 141 -1.63 -19.75 -3.01
N PRO A 142 -0.31 -19.91 -2.90
CA PRO A 142 0.57 -19.56 -4.00
C PRO A 142 0.07 -20.26 -5.26
N VAL A 143 -0.51 -19.52 -6.21
CA VAL A 143 -0.51 -20.03 -7.59
C VAL A 143 0.94 -19.92 -8.03
N ARG A 144 1.65 -21.04 -7.88
CA ARG A 144 2.99 -21.22 -8.40
C ARG A 144 2.85 -21.42 -9.89
N SER A 145 3.23 -20.43 -10.67
CA SER A 145 3.38 -20.62 -12.11
C SER A 145 4.83 -20.90 -12.39
N ASN A 146 5.09 -22.07 -12.98
CA ASN A 146 6.38 -22.34 -13.57
C ASN A 146 6.50 -21.48 -14.82
N ILE A 147 7.46 -20.57 -14.81
CA ILE A 147 7.76 -19.74 -15.97
C ILE A 147 8.96 -20.34 -16.68
N SER A 148 8.93 -20.31 -18.02
CA SER A 148 10.07 -20.75 -18.81
C SER A 148 11.23 -19.76 -18.67
N SER A 149 12.44 -20.28 -18.65
CA SER A 149 13.65 -19.47 -18.84
C SER A 149 13.53 -18.63 -20.12
N ASN A 150 14.08 -17.42 -20.11
CA ASN A 150 13.99 -16.39 -21.15
C ASN A 150 12.65 -15.66 -21.25
N THR A 151 11.70 -15.92 -20.35
CA THR A 151 10.50 -15.10 -20.27
C THR A 151 10.85 -13.66 -19.92
N VAL A 152 10.28 -12.73 -20.70
CA VAL A 152 10.47 -11.29 -20.52
C VAL A 152 9.47 -10.78 -19.49
N CYS A 153 9.95 -10.00 -18.53
CA CYS A 153 9.14 -9.35 -17.51
C CYS A 153 9.61 -7.91 -17.28
N ILE A 154 8.78 -7.13 -16.60
CA ILE A 154 9.06 -5.75 -16.22
C ILE A 154 9.27 -5.72 -14.70
N PRO A 155 10.52 -5.60 -14.22
CA PRO A 155 10.78 -5.34 -12.81
C PRO A 155 10.17 -4.01 -12.41
N LEU A 156 9.39 -4.01 -11.32
CA LEU A 156 8.74 -2.80 -10.81
C LEU A 156 9.48 -2.25 -9.61
N ALA A 157 9.80 -3.10 -8.64
CA ALA A 157 10.39 -2.70 -7.37
C ALA A 157 11.02 -3.90 -6.66
N ARG A 158 12.02 -3.66 -5.81
CA ARG A 158 12.65 -4.68 -4.96
C ARG A 158 12.14 -4.61 -3.53
N THR A 159 12.19 -5.71 -2.80
CA THR A 159 12.07 -5.69 -1.33
C THR A 159 13.30 -5.05 -0.68
N GLU A 160 13.21 -4.59 0.58
CA GLU A 160 14.36 -3.99 1.28
C GLU A 160 15.50 -5.00 1.41
N SER A 161 15.16 -6.26 1.73
CA SER A 161 16.10 -7.40 1.73
C SER A 161 16.80 -7.63 0.39
N GLY A 162 16.27 -7.09 -0.72
CA GLY A 162 16.75 -7.33 -2.07
C GLY A 162 16.54 -8.77 -2.57
N ARG A 163 15.97 -9.66 -1.76
CA ARG A 163 15.76 -11.07 -2.13
C ARG A 163 14.63 -11.25 -3.14
N TRP A 164 13.58 -10.45 -3.03
CA TRP A 164 12.40 -10.56 -3.90
C TRP A 164 12.22 -9.32 -4.74
N ILE A 165 11.83 -9.52 -6.00
CA ILE A 165 11.52 -8.48 -6.96
C ILE A 165 10.06 -8.61 -7.39
N ASN A 166 9.32 -7.50 -7.31
CA ASN A 166 7.98 -7.40 -7.88
C ASN A 166 8.13 -7.28 -9.40
N VAL A 167 7.50 -8.18 -10.14
CA VAL A 167 7.55 -8.20 -11.60
C VAL A 167 6.14 -8.16 -12.18
N LEU A 168 6.01 -7.47 -13.30
CA LEU A 168 4.85 -7.56 -14.18
C LEU A 168 5.24 -8.44 -15.36
N TYR A 169 4.52 -9.54 -15.53
CA TYR A 169 4.76 -10.53 -16.57
C TYR A 169 3.53 -10.66 -17.46
N MET A 170 3.72 -10.82 -18.77
CA MET A 170 2.63 -11.07 -19.71
C MET A 170 2.36 -12.56 -19.82
N GLY A 171 1.27 -13.03 -19.20
CA GLY A 171 0.85 -14.42 -19.22
C GLY A 171 0.65 -14.99 -20.63
N THR A 172 0.59 -16.31 -20.74
CA THR A 172 0.29 -17.00 -22.01
C THR A 172 -1.08 -16.63 -22.60
N THR A 173 -1.99 -16.14 -21.76
CA THR A 173 -3.31 -15.63 -22.16
C THR A 173 -3.29 -14.17 -22.64
N GLY A 174 -2.13 -13.51 -22.67
CA GLY A 174 -2.01 -12.08 -22.99
C GLY A 174 -2.51 -11.15 -21.89
N HIS A 175 -2.68 -11.66 -20.67
CA HIS A 175 -3.03 -10.84 -19.50
C HIS A 175 -1.79 -10.52 -18.68
N GLU A 176 -1.72 -9.29 -18.19
CA GLU A 176 -0.69 -8.86 -17.26
C GLU A 176 -0.90 -9.54 -15.90
N VAL A 177 0.13 -10.24 -15.43
CA VAL A 177 0.18 -10.91 -14.14
C VAL A 177 1.20 -10.20 -13.27
N LEU A 178 0.74 -9.68 -12.14
CA LEU A 178 1.60 -9.16 -11.10
C LEU A 178 2.07 -10.31 -10.21
N GLY A 179 3.37 -10.42 -10.00
CA GLY A 179 3.93 -11.46 -9.14
C GLY A 179 5.28 -11.10 -8.54
N TRP A 180 5.83 -12.08 -7.84
CA TRP A 180 7.14 -12.00 -7.19
C TRP A 180 8.05 -13.12 -7.69
N ILE A 181 9.31 -12.76 -7.87
CA ILE A 181 10.39 -13.67 -8.25
C ILE A 181 11.61 -13.39 -7.36
N GLU A 182 12.42 -14.40 -7.08
CA GLU A 182 13.67 -14.17 -6.36
C GLU A 182 14.65 -13.38 -7.24
N ALA A 183 15.45 -12.49 -6.65
CA ALA A 183 16.35 -11.61 -7.38
C ALA A 183 17.42 -12.37 -8.16
N HIS A 184 17.88 -13.51 -7.63
CA HIS A 184 18.87 -14.36 -8.29
C HIS A 184 18.33 -15.08 -9.54
N ASP A 185 17.00 -15.13 -9.70
CA ASP A 185 16.33 -15.74 -10.84
C ASP A 185 16.15 -14.76 -12.01
N LEU A 186 16.39 -13.48 -11.79
CA LEU A 186 16.37 -12.46 -12.84
C LEU A 186 17.75 -12.34 -13.46
N SER A 187 17.83 -12.70 -14.74
CA SER A 187 18.97 -12.41 -15.59
C SER A 187 18.82 -11.02 -16.22
N GLU A 188 19.88 -10.23 -16.13
CA GLU A 188 20.11 -9.05 -16.97
C GLU A 188 18.92 -8.06 -17.01
N VAL A 189 18.86 -7.16 -16.02
CA VAL A 189 17.89 -6.05 -16.04
C VAL A 189 18.42 -4.94 -16.94
N LYS A 190 17.64 -4.56 -17.94
CA LYS A 190 17.98 -3.50 -18.90
C LYS A 190 16.98 -2.36 -18.87
N PHE A 191 17.48 -1.16 -19.06
CA PHE A 191 16.70 0.02 -19.40
C PHE A 191 17.21 0.54 -20.75
N GLY A 192 16.45 0.26 -21.80
CA GLY A 192 16.96 0.40 -23.18
C GLY A 192 18.15 -0.53 -23.41
N ASN A 193 19.31 0.03 -23.73
CA ASN A 193 20.55 -0.72 -23.96
C ASN A 193 21.47 -0.78 -22.73
N ASN A 194 21.11 -0.10 -21.65
CA ASN A 194 21.95 -0.02 -20.46
C ASN A 194 21.55 -1.09 -19.45
N GLY A 195 22.53 -1.81 -18.91
CA GLY A 195 22.33 -2.67 -17.76
C GLY A 195 22.01 -1.83 -16.52
N VAL A 196 20.98 -2.22 -15.77
CA VAL A 196 20.58 -1.59 -14.51
C VAL A 196 20.80 -2.58 -13.38
N SER A 197 21.40 -2.13 -12.27
CA SER A 197 21.56 -2.99 -11.11
C SER A 197 20.21 -3.24 -10.46
N LEU A 198 19.95 -4.48 -10.02
CA LEU A 198 18.75 -4.78 -9.24
C LEU A 198 18.64 -3.92 -7.97
N TYR A 199 19.77 -3.48 -7.42
CA TYR A 199 19.81 -2.63 -6.23
C TYR A 199 19.32 -1.19 -6.48
N ASP A 200 19.36 -0.74 -7.74
CA ASP A 200 18.89 0.58 -8.16
C ASP A 200 17.36 0.62 -8.36
N LEU A 201 16.70 -0.55 -8.31
CA LEU A 201 15.24 -0.61 -8.32
C LEU A 201 14.68 0.04 -7.05
N PRO A 202 13.54 0.75 -7.16
CA PRO A 202 12.91 1.37 -5.99
C PRO A 202 12.53 0.29 -4.98
N ILE A 203 12.71 0.60 -3.69
CA ILE A 203 12.28 -0.30 -2.62
C ILE A 203 10.76 -0.24 -2.53
N THR A 204 10.14 -1.40 -2.58
CA THR A 204 8.70 -1.56 -2.41
C THR A 204 8.33 -1.54 -0.94
N GLN A 205 7.30 -0.76 -0.59
CA GLN A 205 6.68 -0.83 0.73
C GLN A 205 5.73 -2.04 0.87
N PHE A 206 5.64 -2.92 -0.14
CA PHE A 206 4.98 -4.23 -0.03
C PHE A 206 5.81 -5.21 0.81
N GLU A 207 6.37 -4.72 1.90
CA GLU A 207 7.47 -5.33 2.64
C GLU A 207 7.04 -6.10 3.89
N TYR A 208 5.81 -5.86 4.36
CA TYR A 208 5.15 -6.90 5.12
C TYR A 208 5.13 -8.09 4.19
N ASN A 209 5.85 -9.16 4.53
CA ASN A 209 5.60 -10.55 4.18
C ASN A 209 6.88 -11.38 4.30
N SER A 210 7.40 -11.53 5.53
CA SER A 210 7.81 -12.88 5.88
C SER A 210 6.59 -13.80 5.68
N LYS A 211 6.79 -15.08 5.34
CA LYS A 211 5.69 -16.05 5.24
C LYS A 211 4.79 -16.01 6.49
N GLN A 212 5.36 -15.70 7.65
CA GLN A 212 4.65 -15.54 8.92
C GLN A 212 3.76 -14.28 8.96
N ASP A 213 4.23 -13.13 8.47
CA ASP A 213 3.44 -11.89 8.50
C ASP A 213 2.19 -11.97 7.61
N ILE A 214 2.29 -12.63 6.43
CA ILE A 214 1.11 -12.92 5.59
C ILE A 214 0.15 -13.82 6.33
N VAL A 215 0.65 -14.91 6.92
CA VAL A 215 -0.19 -15.88 7.61
C VAL A 215 -0.88 -15.21 8.79
N GLU A 216 -0.19 -14.35 9.51
CA GLU A 216 -0.73 -13.61 10.63
C GLU A 216 -1.75 -12.56 10.19
N LEU A 217 -1.46 -11.80 9.13
CA LEU A 217 -2.40 -10.85 8.54
C LEU A 217 -3.64 -11.55 7.99
N SER A 218 -3.46 -12.64 7.24
CA SER A 218 -4.54 -13.46 6.69
C SER A 218 -5.40 -14.05 7.82
N LYS A 219 -4.78 -14.54 8.90
CA LYS A 219 -5.51 -15.03 10.08
C LYS A 219 -6.26 -13.90 10.80
N LYS A 220 -5.67 -12.71 10.94
CA LYS A 220 -6.33 -11.52 11.53
C LYS A 220 -7.52 -11.07 10.67
N VAL A 221 -7.36 -11.06 9.35
CA VAL A 221 -8.39 -10.69 8.37
C VAL A 221 -9.50 -11.75 8.33
N GLN A 222 -9.17 -13.04 8.26
CA GLN A 222 -10.15 -14.13 8.34
C GLN A 222 -10.93 -14.10 9.65
N ASN A 223 -10.26 -13.87 10.78
CA ASN A 223 -10.94 -13.72 12.07
C ASN A 223 -11.89 -12.51 12.05
N ALA A 224 -11.46 -11.37 11.52
CA ALA A 224 -12.31 -10.18 11.41
C ALA A 224 -13.54 -10.41 10.49
N PHE A 225 -13.34 -11.03 9.33
CA PHE A 225 -14.44 -11.36 8.41
C PHE A 225 -15.35 -12.46 8.94
N GLY A 226 -14.81 -13.44 9.67
CA GLY A 226 -15.59 -14.49 10.33
C GLY A 226 -16.57 -13.91 11.35
N TRP A 227 -16.13 -12.94 12.15
CA TRP A 227 -16.99 -12.21 13.07
C TRP A 227 -18.06 -11.36 12.35
N ALA A 228 -17.68 -10.67 11.28
CA ALA A 228 -18.63 -9.88 10.49
C ALA A 228 -19.72 -10.77 9.85
N TYR A 229 -19.33 -11.95 9.34
CA TYR A 229 -20.25 -12.92 8.78
C TYR A 229 -21.23 -13.46 9.83
N LEU A 230 -20.74 -13.88 11.00
CA LEU A 230 -21.60 -14.36 12.10
C LEU A 230 -22.60 -13.29 12.57
N LEU A 231 -22.16 -12.02 12.70
CA LEU A 231 -23.06 -10.93 13.04
C LEU A 231 -24.09 -10.64 11.95
N SER A 232 -23.71 -10.73 10.67
CA SER A 232 -24.66 -10.57 9.57
C SER A 232 -25.75 -11.65 9.58
N MET A 233 -25.39 -12.91 9.90
CA MET A 233 -26.33 -14.01 10.04
C MET A 233 -27.27 -13.83 11.23
N LEU A 234 -26.77 -13.33 12.36
CA LEU A 234 -27.61 -12.98 13.52
C LEU A 234 -28.63 -11.89 13.19
N ILE A 235 -28.26 -10.87 12.42
CA ILE A 235 -29.19 -9.83 11.97
C ILE A 235 -30.26 -10.41 11.05
N ILE A 236 -29.87 -11.22 10.07
CA ILE A 236 -30.81 -11.88 9.15
C ILE A 236 -31.76 -12.78 9.94
N PHE A 237 -31.25 -13.55 10.90
CA PHE A 237 -32.07 -14.43 11.73
C PHE A 237 -33.05 -13.64 12.60
N ALA A 238 -32.61 -12.54 13.23
CA ALA A 238 -33.47 -11.67 14.03
C ALA A 238 -34.58 -11.02 13.17
N ALA A 239 -34.23 -10.54 11.97
CA ALA A 239 -35.19 -9.96 11.04
C ALA A 239 -36.20 -11.01 10.54
N PHE A 240 -35.72 -12.22 10.21
CA PHE A 240 -36.56 -13.33 9.76
C PHE A 240 -37.50 -13.80 10.88
N TYR A 241 -37.01 -13.94 12.11
CA TYR A 241 -37.83 -14.31 13.26
C TYR A 241 -38.96 -13.29 13.50
N GLY A 242 -38.66 -11.98 13.41
CA GLY A 242 -39.68 -10.93 13.51
C GLY A 242 -40.72 -10.97 12.39
N LEU A 243 -40.32 -11.39 11.18
CA LEU A 243 -41.21 -11.52 10.02
C LEU A 243 -42.13 -12.75 10.14
N VAL A 244 -41.55 -13.90 10.48
CA VAL A 244 -42.27 -15.18 10.60
C VAL A 244 -43.22 -15.18 11.80
N ALA A 245 -42.76 -14.72 12.97
CA ALA A 245 -43.59 -14.62 14.17
C ALA A 245 -44.85 -13.77 13.92
N GLY A 246 -44.76 -12.79 13.03
CA GLY A 246 -45.91 -11.98 12.64
C GLY A 246 -46.80 -12.57 11.54
N ALA A 247 -46.35 -13.56 10.79
CA ALA A 247 -47.05 -14.11 9.63
C ALA A 247 -47.80 -15.42 9.92
N THR A 248 -47.37 -16.17 10.94
CA THR A 248 -47.94 -17.49 11.26
C THR A 248 -49.14 -17.43 12.21
N TYR A 249 -49.35 -16.32 12.92
CA TYR A 249 -50.50 -16.17 13.80
C TYR A 249 -51.73 -15.66 13.03
N ARG A 250 -52.77 -16.49 12.96
CA ARG A 250 -54.12 -16.02 12.64
C ARG A 250 -54.67 -15.30 13.86
N TYR A 251 -54.71 -13.98 13.80
CA TYR A 251 -55.24 -13.15 14.88
C TYR A 251 -56.76 -13.22 14.87
N ASN A 252 -57.34 -13.82 15.90
CA ASN A 252 -58.79 -13.91 16.09
C ASN A 252 -59.31 -12.80 17.01
N THR A 253 -58.43 -12.17 17.81
CA THR A 253 -58.81 -11.11 18.75
C THR A 253 -57.93 -9.87 18.63
N PRO A 254 -58.45 -8.65 18.93
CA PRO A 254 -57.66 -7.41 18.92
C PRO A 254 -56.44 -7.43 19.88
N SER A 255 -56.52 -8.16 20.99
CA SER A 255 -55.39 -8.33 21.92
C SER A 255 -54.23 -9.10 21.29
N GLU A 256 -54.51 -10.13 20.49
CA GLU A 256 -53.47 -10.90 19.79
C GLU A 256 -52.77 -10.04 18.71
N ILE A 257 -53.51 -9.12 18.07
CA ILE A 257 -52.92 -8.15 17.12
C ILE A 257 -51.94 -7.22 17.84
N SER A 258 -52.30 -6.73 19.03
CA SER A 258 -51.46 -5.84 19.84
C SER A 258 -50.18 -6.54 20.31
N GLU A 259 -50.28 -7.79 20.77
CA GLU A 259 -49.12 -8.58 21.18
C GLU A 259 -48.18 -8.86 19.99
N ALA A 260 -48.71 -9.19 18.81
CA ALA A 260 -47.89 -9.41 17.63
C ALA A 260 -47.23 -8.15 17.08
N MET A 261 -47.92 -6.99 17.15
CA MET A 261 -47.27 -5.71 16.84
C MET A 261 -46.12 -5.45 17.81
N THR A 262 -46.32 -5.70 19.10
CA THR A 262 -45.28 -5.52 20.13
C THR A 262 -44.09 -6.44 19.88
N ALA A 263 -44.32 -7.72 19.57
CA ALA A 263 -43.27 -8.67 19.21
C ALA A 263 -42.50 -8.24 17.94
N ARG A 264 -43.19 -7.71 16.92
CA ARG A 264 -42.54 -7.14 15.72
C ARG A 264 -41.67 -5.93 16.07
N TYR A 265 -42.17 -5.00 16.88
CA TYR A 265 -41.39 -3.81 17.28
C TYR A 265 -40.15 -4.19 18.08
N ILE A 266 -40.27 -5.15 19.00
CA ILE A 266 -39.13 -5.68 19.76
C ILE A 266 -38.13 -6.36 18.82
N GLY A 267 -38.60 -7.19 17.88
CA GLY A 267 -37.74 -7.86 16.89
C GLY A 267 -36.97 -6.88 16.00
N PHE A 268 -37.65 -5.87 15.45
CA PHE A 268 -36.99 -4.82 14.65
C PHE A 268 -36.07 -3.92 15.49
N GLY A 269 -36.46 -3.63 16.74
CA GLY A 269 -35.63 -2.88 17.68
C GLY A 269 -34.32 -3.61 17.97
N LEU A 270 -34.38 -4.90 18.30
CA LEU A 270 -33.22 -5.75 18.53
C LEU A 270 -32.34 -5.87 17.27
N ALA A 271 -32.95 -6.04 16.10
CA ALA A 271 -32.21 -6.08 14.83
C ALA A 271 -31.47 -4.75 14.54
N GLY A 272 -32.10 -3.61 14.86
CA GLY A 272 -31.49 -2.29 14.74
C GLY A 272 -30.32 -2.09 15.70
N VAL A 273 -30.46 -2.50 16.97
CA VAL A 273 -29.37 -2.46 17.96
C VAL A 273 -28.21 -3.37 17.55
N LEU A 274 -28.50 -4.59 17.11
CA LEU A 274 -27.49 -5.52 16.60
C LEU A 274 -26.74 -4.92 15.41
N LEU A 275 -27.43 -4.32 14.44
CA LEU A 275 -26.81 -3.65 13.29
C LEU A 275 -25.86 -2.53 13.72
N LEU A 276 -26.26 -1.70 14.67
CA LEU A 276 -25.41 -0.63 15.21
C LEU A 276 -24.17 -1.18 15.91
N LEU A 277 -24.32 -2.26 16.67
CA LEU A 277 -23.18 -2.96 17.29
C LEU A 277 -22.23 -3.54 16.22
N THR A 278 -22.74 -4.09 15.12
CA THR A 278 -21.91 -4.56 14.00
C THR A 278 -21.13 -3.44 13.35
N ILE A 279 -21.78 -2.31 13.07
CA ILE A 279 -21.13 -1.14 12.46
C ILE A 279 -20.02 -0.63 13.39
N ASN A 280 -20.29 -0.57 14.69
CA ASN A 280 -19.31 -0.12 15.67
C ASN A 280 -18.15 -1.11 15.81
N ALA A 281 -18.42 -2.42 15.84
CA ALA A 281 -17.40 -3.46 15.86
C ALA A 281 -16.53 -3.44 14.59
N ALA A 282 -17.13 -3.27 13.41
CA ALA A 282 -16.43 -3.13 12.14
C ALA A 282 -15.55 -1.87 12.11
N ARG A 283 -16.05 -0.75 12.63
CA ARG A 283 -15.30 0.49 12.77
C ARG A 283 -14.12 0.32 13.73
N ASN A 284 -14.32 -0.31 14.88
CA ASN A 284 -13.25 -0.57 15.85
C ASN A 284 -12.21 -1.57 15.32
N ALA A 285 -12.63 -2.61 14.61
CA ALA A 285 -11.73 -3.53 13.94
C ALA A 285 -10.90 -2.82 12.87
N SER A 286 -11.55 -1.96 12.06
CA SER A 286 -10.87 -1.11 11.08
C SER A 286 -9.84 -0.21 11.77
N ILE A 287 -10.22 0.50 12.84
CA ILE A 287 -9.30 1.37 13.59
C ILE A 287 -8.12 0.55 14.14
N LYS A 288 -8.37 -0.62 14.74
CA LYS A 288 -7.34 -1.47 15.33
C LYS A 288 -6.38 -2.05 14.29
N ILE A 289 -6.90 -2.43 13.12
CA ILE A 289 -6.08 -2.81 11.97
C ILE A 289 -5.23 -1.62 11.51
N THR A 290 -5.83 -0.44 11.41
CA THR A 290 -5.14 0.79 10.94
C THR A 290 -4.07 1.27 11.93
N SER A 291 -4.30 1.17 13.24
CA SER A 291 -3.34 1.52 14.29
C SER A 291 -2.19 0.52 14.39
N ASN A 292 -2.48 -0.78 14.21
CA ASN A 292 -1.46 -1.83 14.26
C ASN A 292 -0.60 -1.85 12.98
N LEU A 293 -1.11 -1.34 11.87
CA LEU A 293 -0.35 -1.11 10.63
C LEU A 293 0.38 0.26 10.63
N GLY A 294 0.43 0.92 11.80
CA GLY A 294 1.27 2.10 12.08
C GLY A 294 1.07 3.27 11.12
N GLY A 295 -0.12 3.88 11.05
CA GLY A 295 -0.38 5.14 10.30
C GLY A 295 -0.20 5.08 8.76
N SER A 296 0.55 4.10 8.26
CA SER A 296 0.93 3.92 6.87
C SER A 296 -0.23 3.38 6.02
N ALA A 297 -1.20 2.70 6.62
CA ALA A 297 -2.33 2.09 5.91
C ALA A 297 -3.32 3.12 5.33
N MET A 298 -3.51 4.27 5.98
CA MET A 298 -4.35 5.36 5.45
C MET A 298 -3.65 6.07 4.29
N ASN A 299 -2.33 6.23 4.39
CA ASN A 299 -1.46 6.63 3.28
C ASN A 299 -1.43 5.56 2.17
N TRP A 300 -1.55 4.27 2.49
CA TRP A 300 -1.51 3.17 1.52
C TRP A 300 -2.72 3.15 0.59
N ALA A 301 -3.95 3.32 1.11
CA ALA A 301 -5.15 3.41 0.28
C ALA A 301 -5.15 4.67 -0.59
N GLN A 302 -4.69 5.80 -0.04
CA GLN A 302 -4.51 7.04 -0.80
C GLN A 302 -3.42 6.93 -1.87
N ARG A 303 -2.33 6.20 -1.60
CA ARG A 303 -1.21 6.00 -2.51
C ARG A 303 -1.49 4.94 -3.58
N LEU A 304 -2.25 3.90 -3.28
CA LEU A 304 -2.81 3.00 -4.29
C LEU A 304 -3.74 3.76 -5.24
N ASN A 305 -4.60 4.64 -4.69
CA ASN A 305 -5.41 5.52 -5.51
C ASN A 305 -4.56 6.50 -6.33
N SER A 306 -3.47 7.05 -5.79
CA SER A 306 -2.60 7.97 -6.55
C SER A 306 -1.82 7.25 -7.65
N ILE A 307 -1.35 6.02 -7.42
CA ILE A 307 -0.67 5.19 -8.43
C ILE A 307 -1.66 4.75 -9.51
N ARG A 308 -2.88 4.35 -9.12
CA ARG A 308 -3.94 3.99 -10.07
C ARG A 308 -4.33 5.19 -10.95
N ARG A 309 -4.56 6.35 -10.33
CA ARG A 309 -4.88 7.61 -11.03
C ARG A 309 -3.72 8.11 -11.90
N GLY A 310 -2.47 7.91 -11.47
CA GLY A 310 -1.28 8.27 -12.24
C GLY A 310 -1.05 7.41 -13.48
N LYS A 311 -1.66 6.22 -13.54
CA LYS A 311 -1.63 5.30 -14.70
C LYS A 311 -2.86 5.42 -15.61
N GLN A 312 -3.96 5.99 -15.11
CA GLN A 312 -5.16 6.28 -15.89
C GLN A 312 -4.96 7.59 -16.65
N SER A 313 -5.49 7.66 -17.88
CA SER A 313 -5.52 8.94 -18.61
C SER A 313 -6.34 9.98 -17.84
N ALA A 314 -6.04 11.26 -18.02
CA ALA A 314 -6.80 12.33 -17.37
C ALA A 314 -8.31 12.21 -17.64
N THR A 315 -8.69 11.74 -18.83
CA THR A 315 -10.07 11.49 -19.26
C THR A 315 -10.72 10.34 -18.49
N GLU A 316 -10.02 9.23 -18.25
CA GLU A 316 -10.53 8.09 -17.46
C GLU A 316 -10.71 8.45 -15.99
N ASN A 317 -9.80 9.25 -15.42
CA ASN A 317 -9.92 9.75 -14.05
C ASN A 317 -11.18 10.61 -13.89
N VAL A 318 -11.48 11.47 -14.87
CA VAL A 318 -12.70 12.30 -14.88
C VAL A 318 -13.96 11.44 -15.02
N MET A 319 -13.95 10.44 -15.90
CA MET A 319 -15.08 9.52 -16.06
C MET A 319 -15.35 8.68 -14.80
N GLU A 320 -14.30 8.23 -14.10
CA GLU A 320 -14.45 7.48 -12.86
C GLU A 320 -15.00 8.36 -11.72
N ASP A 321 -14.49 9.58 -11.56
CA ASP A 321 -15.01 10.52 -10.57
C ASP A 321 -16.47 10.91 -10.88
N GLN A 322 -16.84 11.09 -12.15
CA GLN A 322 -18.23 11.31 -12.58
C GLN A 322 -19.12 10.09 -12.30
N ALA A 323 -18.65 8.87 -12.60
CA ALA A 323 -19.39 7.63 -12.30
C ALA A 323 -19.60 7.44 -10.79
N ARG A 324 -18.61 7.80 -9.96
CA ARG A 324 -18.69 7.73 -8.51
C ARG A 324 -19.68 8.76 -7.94
N ILE A 325 -19.65 9.99 -8.44
CA ILE A 325 -20.61 11.04 -8.07
C ILE A 325 -22.03 10.62 -8.47
N ALA A 326 -22.21 10.09 -9.69
CA ALA A 326 -23.49 9.59 -10.16
C ALA A 326 -24.01 8.43 -9.29
N ALA A 327 -23.15 7.48 -8.92
CA ALA A 327 -23.51 6.37 -8.03
C ALA A 327 -23.92 6.86 -6.62
N MET A 328 -23.22 7.85 -6.06
CA MET A 328 -23.59 8.47 -4.78
C MET A 328 -24.92 9.23 -4.86
N GLN A 329 -25.17 9.95 -5.97
CA GLN A 329 -26.43 10.66 -6.19
C GLN A 329 -27.60 9.69 -6.36
N ILE A 330 -27.41 8.59 -7.09
CA ILE A 330 -28.40 7.51 -7.23
C ILE A 330 -28.67 6.83 -5.87
N GLY A 331 -27.61 6.54 -5.10
CA GLY A 331 -27.76 6.00 -3.74
C GLY A 331 -28.55 6.92 -2.82
N GLY A 332 -28.25 8.23 -2.87
CA GLY A 332 -28.98 9.26 -2.14
C GLY A 332 -30.45 9.39 -2.57
N SER A 333 -30.74 9.38 -3.87
CA SER A 333 -32.10 9.48 -4.38
C SER A 333 -32.94 8.24 -4.08
N LEU A 334 -32.35 7.04 -4.13
CA LEU A 334 -33.02 5.80 -3.73
C LEU A 334 -33.30 5.78 -2.22
N ALA A 335 -32.33 6.18 -1.39
CA ALA A 335 -32.55 6.29 0.06
C ALA A 335 -33.65 7.30 0.40
N ASN A 336 -33.67 8.44 -0.30
CA ASN A 336 -34.67 9.49 -0.08
C ASN A 336 -36.05 9.08 -0.60
N THR A 337 -36.12 8.37 -1.73
CA THR A 337 -37.37 7.80 -2.26
C THR A 337 -37.93 6.74 -1.32
N TYR A 338 -37.07 5.88 -0.77
CA TYR A 338 -37.47 4.88 0.21
C TYR A 338 -37.99 5.52 1.51
N LEU A 339 -37.29 6.55 2.02
CA LEU A 339 -37.72 7.30 3.19
C LEU A 339 -39.02 8.08 2.94
N SER A 340 -39.14 8.76 1.81
CA SER A 340 -40.34 9.52 1.40
C SER A 340 -41.56 8.61 1.24
N LYS A 341 -41.42 7.46 0.57
CA LYS A 341 -42.49 6.47 0.40
C LYS A 341 -42.95 5.89 1.74
N LYS A 342 -42.03 5.75 2.71
CA LYS A 342 -42.34 5.29 4.07
C LYS A 342 -43.00 6.38 4.92
N MET A 343 -42.73 7.66 4.65
CA MET A 343 -43.39 8.79 5.32
C MET A 343 -44.79 9.07 4.74
N THR A 344 -44.95 9.01 3.41
CA THR A 344 -46.26 9.19 2.75
C THR A 344 -47.22 8.02 3.01
N SER A 345 -46.71 6.79 3.10
CA SER A 345 -47.49 5.63 3.57
C SER A 345 -48.00 5.77 5.00
N LYS A 346 -47.43 6.66 5.83
CA LYS A 346 -47.92 6.94 7.20
C LYS A 346 -48.90 8.11 7.28
N SER A 347 -48.93 9.00 6.28
CA SER A 347 -49.85 10.14 6.26
C SER A 347 -51.23 9.82 5.67
N ASP A 348 -51.40 8.65 5.05
CA ASP A 348 -52.69 8.19 4.49
C ASP A 348 -53.52 7.34 5.46
N VAL A 349 -53.26 7.42 6.77
CA VAL A 349 -54.25 7.02 7.77
C VAL A 349 -55.27 8.14 7.88
N THR A 350 -56.20 8.18 6.92
CA THR A 350 -57.39 9.03 7.01
C THR A 350 -58.17 8.59 8.25
N ILE A 351 -58.07 9.36 9.32
CA ILE A 351 -58.96 9.23 10.46
C ILE A 351 -60.34 9.69 9.98
N ARG A 352 -61.19 8.75 9.55
CA ARG A 352 -62.64 8.99 9.47
C ARG A 352 -63.15 9.11 10.90
N TYR A 353 -63.26 10.33 11.41
CA TYR A 353 -64.23 10.61 12.46
C TYR A 353 -65.61 10.71 11.81
N ARG A 354 -66.54 9.93 12.38
CA ARG A 354 -68.02 9.91 12.23
C ARG A 354 -68.64 10.65 11.06
#